data_AF-A0A970JQ46-F1
#
_entry.id   AF-A0A970JQ46-F1
#
_cell.length_a   1.000
_cell.length_b   1.000
_cell.length_c   1.000
_cell.angle_alpha   90.00
_cell.angle_beta   90.00
_cell.angle_gamma   90.00
#
_symmetry.space_group_name_H-M   'P 1'
#
loop_
_entity.id
_entity.type
_entity.pdbx_description
1 polymer ?
#
loop_
_entity_poly.entity_id
_entity_poly.type
_entity_poly.pdbx_seq_one_letter_code
_entity_poly.pdbx_strand_id
1 'polypeptide(L)' 'MKELGQLDYIAPAVQKGNSELLEWLNEELVTLGSENFFHQAYEETLQTHFSEEIKADDVVVEGQVN' A
#
# COMPACT_ATOMS: atom_id res chain seq x y z
N MET A 1 -4.22 4.87 -18.56
CA MET A 1 -2.83 4.62 -18.16
C MET A 1 -2.24 3.60 -19.12
N LYS A 2 -1.00 3.77 -19.54
CA LYS A 2 -0.32 2.81 -20.42
C LYS A 2 0.52 1.94 -19.50
N GLU A 3 -0.05 0.84 -19.02
CA GLU A 3 0.67 -0.13 -18.18
C GLU A 3 1.73 -0.81 -19.06
N LEU A 4 3.00 -0.49 -18.79
CA LEU A 4 4.14 -1.09 -19.46
C LEU A 4 4.65 -2.26 -18.62
N GLY A 5 3.94 -3.39 -18.70
CA GLY A 5 4.36 -4.65 -18.06
C GLY A 5 3.38 -5.20 -17.03
N GLN A 6 3.80 -6.23 -16.32
CA GLN A 6 3.02 -6.85 -15.25
C GLN A 6 3.06 -5.96 -14.01
N LEU A 7 1.89 -5.71 -13.43
CA LEU A 7 1.76 -5.03 -12.14
C LEU A 7 2.16 -5.99 -11.02
N ASP A 8 3.10 -5.57 -10.19
CA ASP A 8 3.54 -6.26 -8.98
C ASP A 8 3.27 -5.37 -7.77
N TYR A 9 3.03 -5.99 -6.60
CA TYR A 9 2.71 -5.31 -5.36
C TYR A 9 3.79 -5.53 -4.30
N ILE A 10 4.06 -4.50 -3.50
CA ILE A 10 4.87 -4.61 -2.27
C ILE A 10 3.90 -4.84 -1.11
N ALA A 11 4.02 -5.98 -0.44
CA ALA A 11 3.17 -6.35 0.68
C ALA A 11 3.99 -6.73 1.92
N PRO A 12 3.47 -6.49 3.13
CA PRO A 12 4.08 -7.00 4.34
C PRO A 12 3.95 -8.54 4.39
N ALA A 13 4.92 -9.19 5.04
CA ALA A 13 4.99 -10.65 5.11
C ALA A 13 5.06 -11.14 6.55
N VAL A 14 4.47 -12.30 6.81
CA VAL A 14 4.55 -13.00 8.09
C VAL A 14 5.23 -14.37 7.92
N GLN A 15 5.67 -14.95 9.04
CA GLN A 15 6.22 -16.31 9.03
C GLN A 15 5.17 -17.31 8.52
N LYS A 16 5.59 -18.23 7.63
CA LYS A 16 4.72 -19.28 7.09
C LYS A 16 4.05 -20.06 8.24
N GLY A 17 2.71 -20.13 8.19
CA GLY A 17 1.88 -20.80 9.20
C GLY A 17 1.41 -19.91 10.35
N ASN A 18 1.84 -18.65 10.41
CA ASN A 18 1.34 -17.69 11.39
C ASN A 18 0.06 -17.01 10.87
N SER A 19 -1.05 -17.75 10.90
CA SER A 19 -2.34 -17.29 10.41
C SER A 19 -2.95 -16.17 11.25
N GLU A 20 -2.74 -16.19 12.57
CA GLU A 20 -3.27 -15.17 13.48
C GLU A 20 -2.70 -13.78 13.18
N LEU A 21 -1.36 -13.68 13.04
CA LEU A 21 -0.73 -12.42 12.68
C LEU A 21 -1.06 -11.99 11.24
N LEU A 22 -1.23 -12.95 10.33
CA LEU A 22 -1.65 -12.66 8.95
C LEU A 22 -3.04 -12.02 8.94
N GLU A 23 -3.99 -12.59 9.68
CA GLU A 23 -5.37 -12.12 9.72
C GLU A 23 -5.46 -10.75 10.37
N TRP A 24 -4.80 -10.55 11.53
CA TRP A 24 -4.71 -9.23 12.16
C TRP A 24 -4.10 -8.18 11.24
N LEU A 25 -2.99 -8.51 10.56
CA LEU A 25 -2.33 -7.60 9.63
C LEU A 25 -3.23 -7.22 8.46
N ASN A 26 -4.00 -8.17 7.92
CA ASN A 26 -4.94 -7.89 6.83
C ASN A 26 -6.08 -6.98 7.29
N GLU A 27 -6.66 -7.22 8.47
CA GLU A 27 -7.70 -6.36 9.05
C GLU A 27 -7.19 -4.94 9.32
N GLU A 28 -5.97 -4.82 9.83
CA GLU A 28 -5.33 -3.53 10.09
C GLU A 28 -5.09 -2.76 8.79
N LEU A 29 -4.61 -3.41 7.73
CA LEU A 29 -4.41 -2.76 6.42
C LEU A 29 -5.72 -2.21 5.83
N VAL A 30 -6.84 -2.90 6.03
CA VAL A 30 -8.17 -2.41 5.62
C VAL A 30 -8.58 -1.20 6.44
N THR A 31 -8.36 -1.26 7.76
CA THR A 31 -8.69 -0.16 8.68
C THR A 31 -7.91 1.10 8.32
N LEU A 32 -6.58 0.99 8.17
CA LEU A 32 -5.71 2.08 7.72
C LEU A 32 -6.09 2.59 6.33
N GLY A 33 -6.46 1.68 5.43
CA GLY A 33 -6.95 2.02 4.09
C GLY A 33 -8.20 2.92 4.11
N SER A 34 -9.12 2.66 5.05
CA SER A 34 -10.33 3.48 5.21
C SER A 34 -10.04 4.91 5.68
N GLU A 35 -8.86 5.15 6.26
CA GLU A 35 -8.41 6.44 6.75
C GLU A 35 -7.52 7.20 5.74
N ASN A 36 -7.31 6.66 4.53
CA ASN A 36 -6.31 7.16 3.56
C ASN A 36 -4.92 7.30 4.18
N PHE A 37 -4.54 6.33 5.03
CA PHE A 37 -3.29 6.37 5.77
C PHE A 37 -2.07 6.40 4.83
N PHE A 38 -2.05 5.57 3.79
CA PHE A 38 -0.89 5.46 2.92
C PHE A 38 -0.74 6.66 1.97
N HIS A 39 -1.82 7.34 1.61
CA HIS A 39 -1.78 8.63 0.92
C HIS A 39 -1.14 9.71 1.78
N GLN A 40 -1.55 9.80 3.05
CA GLN A 40 -0.92 10.72 4.01
C GLN A 40 0.55 10.39 4.19
N ALA A 41 0.90 9.10 4.34
CA ALA A 41 2.28 8.66 4.42
C ALA A 41 3.09 9.00 3.16
N TYR A 42 2.50 8.93 1.97
CA TYR A 42 3.16 9.35 0.73
C TYR A 42 3.50 10.85 0.78
N GLU A 43 2.57 11.70 1.16
CA GLU A 43 2.80 13.15 1.28
C GLU A 43 3.91 13.48 2.29
N GLU A 44 3.90 12.80 3.44
CA GLU A 44 4.87 13.06 4.51
C GLU A 44 6.27 12.52 4.22
N THR A 45 6.39 11.39 3.50
CA THR A 45 7.66 10.63 3.42
C THR A 45 8.21 10.44 2.03
N LEU A 46 7.38 10.41 1.00
CA LEU A 46 7.78 10.05 -0.36
C LEU A 46 7.69 11.21 -1.34
N GLN A 47 6.70 12.10 -1.20
CA GLN A 47 6.40 13.17 -2.16
C GLN A 47 7.62 14.05 -2.46
N THR A 48 8.45 14.35 -1.45
CA THR A 48 9.65 15.19 -1.63
C THR A 48 10.75 14.54 -2.46
N HIS A 49 10.67 13.23 -2.70
CA HIS A 49 11.62 12.45 -3.48
C HIS A 49 11.12 12.13 -4.90
N PHE A 50 9.85 12.41 -5.21
CA PHE A 50 9.24 12.20 -6.52
C PHE A 50 9.04 13.52 -7.28
N SER A 51 8.90 13.43 -8.61
CA SER A 51 8.51 14.57 -9.44
C SER A 51 7.02 14.86 -9.29
N GLU A 52 6.58 16.10 -9.58
CA GLU A 52 5.17 16.50 -9.53
C GLU A 52 4.24 15.71 -10.48
N GLU A 53 4.82 14.99 -11.44
CA GLU A 53 4.09 14.13 -12.37
C GLU A 53 3.65 12.80 -11.75
N ILE A 54 4.31 12.36 -10.67
CA ILE A 54 3.99 11.11 -9.97
C ILE A 54 3.03 11.41 -8.83
N LYS A 55 1.82 10.86 -8.93
CA LYS A 55 0.76 11.03 -7.94
C LYS A 55 0.79 9.89 -6.93
N ALA A 56 0.20 10.12 -5.76
CA ALA A 56 0.05 9.09 -4.75
C ALA A 56 -0.64 7.83 -5.33
N ASP A 57 -1.69 7.99 -6.14
CA ASP A 57 -2.40 6.90 -6.83
C ASP A 57 -1.51 6.04 -7.76
N ASP A 58 -0.35 6.55 -8.19
CA ASP A 58 0.59 5.81 -9.04
C ASP A 58 1.52 4.88 -8.22
N VAL A 59 1.55 5.05 -6.89
CA VAL A 59 2.50 4.39 -5.98
C VAL A 59 1.80 3.66 -4.83
N VAL A 60 0.70 4.22 -4.34
CA VAL A 60 0.00 3.80 -3.13
C VAL A 60 -1.21 2.94 -3.49
N VAL A 61 -1.43 1.90 -2.68
CA VAL A 61 -2.67 1.13 -2.70
C VAL A 61 -3.26 1.14 -1.30
N GLU A 62 -4.50 1.63 -1.17
CA GLU A 62 -5.22 1.66 0.10
C GLU A 62 -6.06 0.40 0.27
N GLY A 63 -5.87 -0.32 1.39
CA GLY A 63 -6.77 -1.40 1.83
C GLY A 63 -7.07 -2.45 0.76
N GLN A 64 -6.07 -3.21 0.32
CA GLN A 64 -6.32 -4.40 -0.51
C GLN A 64 -6.83 -5.57 0.35
N VAL A 65 -8.11 -5.91 0.19
CA VAL A 65 -8.61 -7.25 0.50
C VAL A 65 -8.54 -8.07 -0.78
N ASN A 66 -7.66 -9.07 -0.80
CA ASN A 66 -7.73 -10.14 -1.81
C ASN A 66 -8.77 -11.19 -1.38
#